data_AF-A0A970J6B5-F1
#
_entry.id   AF-A0A970J6B5-F1
#
_cell.length_a   1.000
_cell.length_b   1.000
_cell.length_c   1.000
_cell.angle_alpha   90.00
_cell.angle_beta   90.00
_cell.angle_gamma   90.00
#
_symmetry.space_group_name_H-M   'P 1'
#
loop_
_entity.id
_entity.type
_entity.pdbx_description
1 polymer ?
#
loop_
_entity_poly.entity_id
_entity_poly.type
_entity_poly.pdbx_seq_one_letter_code
_entity_poly.pdbx_strand_id
1 'polypeptide(L)'
;MQIKTGPFLRSPLTIKRIMIDVLIALTPAVIAGLIFFGLPALKVLVLSTLSAVLTEAILLRAPLTPKGIFGDGSAAVTGLLVGLILPSTVSWWVPVVGSVLAIALVKLAFGGLGHNIFNPALGARAILLLAFTSQLVRFSAPFDTVTAATPLLSTRSFSWSLVWGNVGGSIGETSVIAILLGAAYLLYKGHINWRNPVGYVGSAFILALLWGLDPWYTITAGGLLFAAVFMATDMVTSPVTPLGQFVFGIGCGVLTMVIRQFTSLPEGVTFAVLTMNALAPAIESLTVPRIFGLPISQESWKRGIALTTAAVVVFAGLFILIDRSQPEVSPVFSFGHYLPIDELLGTGAYEVVEENGTLYYIVRDEEGNPAQAAFVAEQGGFNGPIRFLLVLDAEHKIQHISVLEHGEDPGLGELATRPAFLEQFVGLDRSSSFSLGADVQGVTGATISSRALVTGVERALTQFDRAFFPQEEAGAYADGTYAAQVDSFGGKLELEVVVEGGRIAAVNVLQHSDTPGISDPAYARVPQAIVAANSAQVDAASGATVSSQAIMKAVEQALAQAAGEPAAEAPAEAAGETYPDGTYYGQADSFGGQLELEVVVEGGRIAAVNVLQHSDTPGISDLAYEQVPQA
;
A
#
# COMPACT_ATOMS: atom_id res chain seq x y z
N MET A 1 -20.16 -73.24 11.11
CA MET A 1 -19.62 -73.00 9.75
C MET A 1 -18.48 -71.98 9.89
N GLN A 2 -17.22 -72.41 9.94
CA GLN A 2 -16.09 -71.47 9.94
C GLN A 2 -15.96 -70.90 8.53
N ILE A 3 -16.35 -69.63 8.36
CA ILE A 3 -16.10 -68.90 7.13
C ILE A 3 -14.58 -68.71 7.03
N LYS A 4 -13.91 -69.58 6.26
CA LYS A 4 -12.52 -69.38 5.89
C LYS A 4 -12.49 -68.22 4.90
N THR A 5 -12.13 -67.04 5.37
CA THR A 5 -11.78 -65.90 4.52
C THR A 5 -10.48 -66.25 3.79
N GLY A 6 -10.45 -66.09 2.46
CA GLY A 6 -9.26 -66.37 1.65
C GLY A 6 -8.07 -65.48 2.04
N PRO A 7 -6.82 -65.87 1.70
CA PRO A 7 -5.66 -65.06 2.00
C PRO A 7 -5.65 -63.82 1.10
N PHE A 8 -6.04 -62.67 1.65
CA PHE A 8 -5.76 -61.39 1.01
C PHE A 8 -4.26 -61.11 1.10
N LEU A 9 -3.58 -60.94 -0.04
CA LEU A 9 -2.23 -60.38 -0.09
C LEU A 9 -2.27 -59.02 0.60
N ARG A 10 -1.71 -58.92 1.81
CA ARG A 10 -1.64 -57.65 2.53
C ARG A 10 -0.61 -56.76 1.85
N SER A 11 -1.07 -55.68 1.25
CA SER A 11 -0.16 -54.63 0.77
C SER A 11 0.56 -53.99 1.96
N PRO A 12 1.88 -53.73 1.89
CA PRO A 12 2.61 -53.02 2.93
C PRO A 12 2.29 -51.50 2.96
N LEU A 13 1.47 -51.01 2.03
CA LEU A 13 1.03 -49.62 1.94
C LEU A 13 -0.19 -49.39 2.82
N THR A 14 -0.07 -48.44 3.74
CA THR A 14 -1.17 -47.98 4.61
C THR A 14 -1.38 -46.49 4.39
N ILE A 15 -2.59 -45.99 4.64
CA ILE A 15 -2.91 -44.55 4.54
C ILE A 15 -1.91 -43.72 5.34
N LYS A 16 -1.61 -44.15 6.58
CA LYS A 16 -0.62 -43.50 7.43
C LYS A 16 0.76 -43.39 6.79
N ARG A 17 1.23 -44.44 6.10
CA ARG A 17 2.53 -44.42 5.43
C ARG A 17 2.54 -43.44 4.25
N ILE A 18 1.46 -43.41 3.48
CA ILE A 18 1.29 -42.47 2.37
C ILE A 18 1.27 -41.02 2.89
N MET A 19 0.50 -40.74 3.96
CA MET A 19 0.44 -39.39 4.55
C MET A 19 1.80 -38.93 5.09
N ILE A 20 2.58 -39.84 5.72
CA ILE A 20 3.95 -39.53 6.15
C ILE A 20 4.85 -39.23 4.95
N ASP A 21 4.76 -40.00 3.87
CA ASP A 21 5.52 -39.73 2.65
C ASP A 21 5.16 -38.36 2.03
N VAL A 22 3.90 -37.91 2.13
CA VAL A 22 3.49 -36.56 1.74
C VAL A 22 4.09 -35.48 2.64
N LEU A 23 4.11 -35.69 3.97
CA LEU A 23 4.79 -34.75 4.88
C LEU A 23 6.30 -34.64 4.60
N ILE A 24 6.95 -35.77 4.29
CA ILE A 24 8.36 -35.79 3.88
C ILE A 24 8.54 -35.00 2.58
N ALA A 25 7.64 -35.18 1.60
CA ALA A 25 7.69 -34.46 0.33
C ALA A 25 7.48 -32.94 0.47
N LEU A 26 6.71 -32.49 1.47
CA LEU A 26 6.49 -31.07 1.77
C LEU A 26 7.66 -30.44 2.53
N THR A 27 8.55 -31.25 3.11
CA THR A 27 9.65 -30.76 3.96
C THR A 27 10.60 -29.79 3.23
N PRO A 28 11.00 -30.00 1.96
CA PRO A 28 11.80 -29.03 1.22
C PRO A 28 11.12 -27.65 1.09
N ALA A 29 9.81 -27.62 0.81
CA ALA A 29 9.05 -26.38 0.69
C ALA A 29 8.91 -25.67 2.05
N VAL A 30 8.72 -26.43 3.13
CA VAL A 30 8.74 -25.91 4.50
C VAL A 30 10.09 -25.29 4.83
N ILE A 31 11.19 -25.99 4.55
CA ILE A 31 12.55 -25.50 4.83
C ILE A 31 12.81 -24.22 4.04
N ALA A 32 12.49 -24.18 2.75
CA ALA A 32 12.62 -22.99 1.93
C ALA A 32 11.81 -21.82 2.52
N GLY A 33 10.53 -22.02 2.82
CA GLY A 33 9.68 -21.01 3.43
C GLY A 33 10.21 -20.50 4.78
N LEU A 34 10.79 -21.36 5.62
CA LEU A 34 11.40 -20.98 6.89
C LEU A 34 12.71 -20.20 6.71
N ILE A 35 13.52 -20.53 5.70
CA ILE A 35 14.75 -19.78 5.38
C ILE A 35 14.40 -18.38 4.90
N PHE A 36 13.41 -18.25 4.02
CA PHE A 36 13.03 -16.99 3.37
C PHE A 36 12.23 -16.04 4.28
N PHE A 37 11.30 -16.58 5.06
CA PHE A 37 10.38 -15.77 5.88
C PHE A 37 10.61 -15.89 7.39
N GLY A 38 11.51 -16.76 7.84
CA GLY A 38 11.92 -16.86 9.25
C GLY A 38 10.81 -17.25 10.22
N LEU A 39 10.79 -16.57 11.38
CA LEU A 39 9.92 -16.89 12.50
C LEU A 39 8.40 -16.69 12.24
N PRO A 40 7.96 -15.65 11.50
CA PRO A 40 6.56 -15.52 11.11
C PRO A 40 6.00 -16.75 10.38
N ALA A 41 6.74 -17.29 9.41
CA ALA A 41 6.32 -18.51 8.70
C ALA A 41 6.24 -19.72 9.64
N LEU A 42 7.19 -19.88 10.57
CA LEU A 42 7.14 -20.96 11.55
C LEU A 42 5.86 -20.91 12.40
N LYS A 43 5.48 -19.71 12.86
CA LYS A 43 4.25 -19.52 13.64
C LYS A 43 3.02 -19.96 12.84
N VAL A 44 2.90 -19.54 11.58
CA VAL A 44 1.78 -19.89 10.70
C VAL A 44 1.70 -21.41 10.48
N LEU A 45 2.82 -22.06 10.17
CA LEU A 45 2.86 -23.51 9.91
C LEU A 45 2.54 -24.33 11.17
N VAL A 46 3.06 -23.94 12.33
CA VAL A 46 2.80 -24.65 13.59
C VAL A 46 1.35 -24.46 14.01
N LEU A 47 0.82 -23.23 13.97
CA LEU A 47 -0.56 -22.95 14.37
C LEU A 47 -1.57 -23.68 13.47
N SER A 48 -1.42 -23.60 12.16
CA SER A 48 -2.31 -24.31 11.22
C SER A 48 -2.28 -25.82 11.41
N THR A 49 -1.09 -26.43 11.46
CA THR A 49 -0.93 -27.88 11.64
C THR A 49 -1.50 -28.36 12.97
N LEU A 50 -1.19 -27.65 14.06
CA LEU A 50 -1.69 -28.00 15.39
C LEU A 50 -3.21 -27.85 15.47
N SER A 51 -3.76 -26.73 14.98
CA SER A 51 -5.20 -26.52 14.95
C SER A 51 -5.93 -27.57 14.13
N ALA A 52 -5.38 -27.99 12.98
CA ALA A 52 -6.00 -29.06 12.17
C ALA A 52 -6.05 -30.39 12.94
N VAL A 53 -4.93 -30.81 13.53
CA VAL A 53 -4.83 -32.07 14.30
C VAL A 53 -5.75 -32.06 15.50
N LEU A 54 -5.76 -30.96 16.27
CA LEU A 54 -6.64 -30.81 17.43
C LEU A 54 -8.12 -30.80 17.01
N THR A 55 -8.49 -30.09 15.94
CA THR A 55 -9.88 -30.05 15.45
C THR A 55 -10.36 -31.44 15.07
N GLU A 56 -9.55 -32.22 14.35
CA GLU A 56 -9.91 -33.58 13.95
C GLU A 56 -10.07 -34.48 15.18
N ALA A 57 -9.12 -34.42 16.12
CA ALA A 57 -9.16 -35.21 17.35
C ALA A 57 -10.39 -34.89 18.21
N ILE A 58 -10.76 -33.61 18.33
CA ILE A 58 -11.93 -33.16 19.10
C ILE A 58 -13.23 -33.65 18.45
N LEU A 59 -13.39 -33.44 17.14
CA LEU A 59 -14.63 -33.79 16.44
C LEU A 59 -14.84 -35.31 16.35
N LEU A 60 -13.76 -36.08 16.19
CA LEU A 60 -13.81 -37.54 16.23
C LEU A 60 -13.86 -38.13 17.64
N ARG A 61 -13.83 -37.29 18.69
CA ARG A 61 -13.76 -37.71 20.10
C ARG A 61 -12.64 -38.73 20.33
N ALA A 62 -11.47 -38.45 19.75
CA ALA A 62 -10.33 -39.35 19.82
C ALA A 62 -9.83 -39.50 21.27
N PRO A 63 -9.35 -40.70 21.66
CA PRO A 63 -8.75 -40.88 22.98
C PRO A 63 -7.51 -40.00 23.12
N LEU A 64 -7.27 -39.45 24.32
CA LEU A 64 -6.11 -38.62 24.70
C LEU A 64 -4.80 -39.42 24.73
N THR A 65 -4.48 -40.07 23.62
CA THR A 65 -3.26 -40.82 23.38
C THR A 65 -2.60 -40.28 22.12
N PRO A 66 -1.26 -40.30 21.99
CA PRO A 66 -0.59 -39.83 20.80
C PRO A 66 -1.10 -40.51 19.51
N LYS A 67 -1.48 -41.80 19.59
CA LYS A 67 -2.06 -42.51 18.44
C LYS A 67 -3.46 -42.03 18.08
N GLY A 68 -4.27 -41.63 19.06
CA GLY A 68 -5.60 -41.07 18.84
C GLY A 68 -5.54 -39.65 18.26
N ILE A 69 -4.65 -38.82 18.78
CA ILE A 69 -4.53 -37.41 18.38
C ILE A 69 -3.96 -37.27 16.97
N PHE A 70 -2.87 -37.97 16.64
CA PHE A 70 -2.24 -37.88 15.31
C PHE A 70 -2.93 -38.76 14.25
N GLY A 71 -3.80 -39.69 14.68
CA GLY A 71 -4.59 -40.56 13.81
C GLY A 71 -3.77 -41.20 12.68
N ASP A 72 -4.23 -40.98 11.45
CA ASP A 72 -3.59 -41.42 10.21
C ASP A 72 -2.64 -40.37 9.58
N GLY A 73 -2.46 -39.22 10.22
CA GLY A 73 -1.58 -38.13 9.76
C GLY A 73 -2.20 -37.20 8.72
N SER A 74 -3.44 -37.44 8.29
CA SER A 74 -4.07 -36.64 7.24
C SER A 74 -4.45 -35.23 7.68
N ALA A 75 -4.88 -35.02 8.94
CA ALA A 75 -5.09 -33.66 9.46
C ALA A 75 -3.79 -32.86 9.52
N ALA A 76 -2.65 -33.49 9.81
CA ALA A 76 -1.36 -32.82 9.79
C ALA A 76 -0.99 -32.37 8.37
N VAL A 77 -1.24 -33.22 7.36
CA VAL A 77 -1.04 -32.83 5.95
C VAL A 77 -1.95 -31.67 5.56
N THR A 78 -3.24 -31.74 5.89
CA THR A 78 -4.20 -30.66 5.59
C THR A 78 -3.81 -29.35 6.27
N GLY A 79 -3.51 -29.36 7.57
CA GLY A 79 -3.10 -28.16 8.30
C GLY A 79 -1.80 -27.57 7.76
N LEU A 80 -0.81 -28.42 7.45
CA LEU A 80 0.44 -27.96 6.87
C LEU A 80 0.24 -27.33 5.48
N LEU A 81 -0.61 -27.93 4.64
CA LEU A 81 -0.96 -27.35 3.33
C LEU A 81 -1.71 -26.02 3.47
N VAL A 82 -2.61 -25.88 4.45
CA VAL A 82 -3.26 -24.60 4.78
C VAL A 82 -2.23 -23.56 5.20
N GLY A 83 -1.24 -23.92 6.02
CA GLY A 83 -0.17 -23.00 6.40
C GLY A 83 0.69 -22.59 5.20
N LEU A 84 1.07 -23.55 4.34
CA LEU A 84 1.94 -23.31 3.19
C LEU A 84 1.30 -22.42 2.12
N ILE A 85 -0.03 -22.43 1.99
CA ILE A 85 -0.72 -21.53 1.07
C ILE A 85 -0.97 -20.14 1.66
N LEU A 86 -0.77 -19.90 2.95
CA LEU A 86 -0.98 -18.56 3.52
C LEU A 86 0.28 -17.69 3.43
N PRO A 87 0.15 -16.36 3.37
CA PRO A 87 1.27 -15.43 3.58
C PRO A 87 1.88 -15.61 4.97
N SER A 88 3.17 -15.28 5.12
CA SER A 88 3.88 -15.34 6.40
C SER A 88 3.49 -14.25 7.40
N THR A 89 2.90 -13.15 6.90
CA THR A 89 2.50 -11.96 7.65
C THR A 89 1.07 -12.01 8.21
N VAL A 90 0.33 -13.09 7.96
CA VAL A 90 -1.07 -13.21 8.43
C VAL A 90 -1.15 -13.22 9.95
N SER A 91 -2.24 -12.67 10.47
CA SER A 91 -2.55 -12.70 11.90
C SER A 91 -2.64 -14.14 12.41
N TRP A 92 -2.17 -14.39 13.63
CA TRP A 92 -2.07 -15.74 14.23
C TRP A 92 -3.39 -16.53 14.23
N TRP A 93 -4.53 -15.86 14.27
CA TRP A 93 -5.86 -16.49 14.29
C TRP A 93 -6.32 -16.96 12.91
N VAL A 94 -5.82 -16.39 11.80
CA VAL A 94 -6.23 -16.75 10.43
C VAL A 94 -5.86 -18.21 10.10
N PRO A 95 -4.62 -18.68 10.34
CA PRO A 95 -4.26 -20.09 10.13
C PRO A 95 -5.06 -21.05 11.01
N VAL A 96 -5.43 -20.63 12.21
CA VAL A 96 -6.26 -21.42 13.15
C VAL A 96 -7.67 -21.59 12.56
N VAL A 97 -8.34 -20.49 12.23
CA VAL A 97 -9.69 -20.50 11.64
C VAL A 97 -9.71 -21.28 10.33
N GLY A 98 -8.73 -21.05 9.44
CA GLY A 98 -8.60 -21.79 8.19
C GLY A 98 -8.48 -23.30 8.40
N SER A 99 -7.68 -23.71 9.37
CA SER A 99 -7.47 -25.14 9.66
C SER A 99 -8.70 -25.78 10.30
N VAL A 100 -9.43 -25.05 11.16
CA VAL A 100 -10.72 -25.51 11.71
C VAL A 100 -11.72 -25.70 10.57
N LEU A 101 -11.85 -24.73 9.66
CA LEU A 101 -12.77 -24.80 8.52
C LEU A 101 -12.42 -25.95 7.57
N ALA A 102 -11.13 -26.14 7.27
CA ALA A 102 -10.65 -27.23 6.43
C ALA A 102 -11.10 -28.59 6.98
N ILE A 103 -10.90 -28.81 8.28
CA ILE A 103 -11.20 -30.09 8.92
C ILE A 103 -12.70 -30.24 9.17
N ALA A 104 -13.34 -29.28 9.83
CA ALA A 104 -14.72 -29.40 10.27
C ALA A 104 -15.70 -29.37 9.08
N LEU A 105 -15.57 -28.37 8.20
CA LEU A 105 -16.55 -28.11 7.15
C LEU A 105 -16.24 -28.84 5.85
N VAL A 106 -14.99 -28.87 5.43
CA VAL A 106 -14.65 -29.43 4.09
C VAL A 106 -14.34 -30.93 4.16
N LYS A 107 -13.75 -31.40 5.26
CA LYS A 107 -13.35 -32.81 5.41
C LYS A 107 -14.39 -33.64 6.17
N LEU A 108 -14.69 -33.29 7.42
CA LEU A 108 -15.50 -34.12 8.32
C LEU A 108 -17.01 -34.01 8.05
N ALA A 109 -17.52 -32.87 7.58
CA ALA A 109 -18.94 -32.72 7.24
C ALA A 109 -19.41 -33.73 6.18
N PHE A 110 -18.51 -34.21 5.33
CA PHE A 110 -18.78 -35.19 4.28
C PHE A 110 -18.44 -36.64 4.68
N GLY A 111 -18.04 -36.89 5.93
CA GLY A 111 -17.71 -38.23 6.42
C GLY A 111 -16.22 -38.53 6.57
N GLY A 112 -15.35 -37.53 6.44
CA GLY A 112 -13.91 -37.66 6.66
C GLY A 112 -13.13 -38.12 5.42
N LEU A 113 -11.97 -38.75 5.64
CA LEU A 113 -11.10 -39.17 4.54
C LEU A 113 -11.78 -40.15 3.60
N GLY A 114 -11.57 -39.94 2.31
CA GLY A 114 -12.16 -40.75 1.24
C GLY A 114 -13.55 -40.31 0.81
N HIS A 115 -14.19 -39.39 1.54
CA HIS A 115 -15.52 -38.88 1.24
C HIS A 115 -15.56 -37.37 0.96
N ASN A 116 -14.44 -36.65 1.17
CA ASN A 116 -14.38 -35.23 0.89
C ASN A 116 -14.46 -34.97 -0.63
N ILE A 117 -15.43 -34.14 -1.03
CA ILE A 117 -15.65 -33.76 -2.43
C ILE A 117 -14.57 -32.79 -2.91
N PHE A 118 -14.15 -31.89 -2.01
CA PHE A 118 -13.19 -30.84 -2.28
C PHE A 118 -11.88 -31.08 -1.53
N ASN A 119 -10.79 -30.54 -2.07
CA ASN A 119 -9.51 -30.50 -1.34
C ASN A 119 -9.71 -29.63 -0.08
N PRO A 120 -9.52 -30.17 1.14
CA PRO A 120 -9.83 -29.45 2.37
C PRO A 120 -9.03 -28.17 2.57
N ALA A 121 -7.76 -28.16 2.17
CA ALA A 121 -6.88 -27.01 2.33
C ALA A 121 -7.29 -25.87 1.39
N LEU A 122 -7.57 -26.18 0.13
CA LEU A 122 -8.05 -25.19 -0.84
C LEU A 122 -9.47 -24.70 -0.53
N GLY A 123 -10.34 -25.58 -0.04
CA GLY A 123 -11.69 -25.19 0.39
C GLY A 123 -11.65 -24.15 1.52
N ALA A 124 -10.79 -24.37 2.52
CA ALA A 124 -10.54 -23.36 3.55
C ALA A 124 -9.91 -22.08 2.99
N ARG A 125 -8.94 -22.19 2.07
CA ARG A 125 -8.33 -21.02 1.41
C ARG A 125 -9.38 -20.19 0.68
N ALA A 126 -10.31 -20.79 -0.04
CA ALA A 126 -11.37 -20.08 -0.75
C ALA A 126 -12.27 -19.30 0.23
N ILE A 127 -12.67 -19.91 1.34
CA ILE A 127 -13.49 -19.25 2.37
C ILE A 127 -12.71 -18.08 3.00
N LEU A 128 -11.44 -18.31 3.37
CA LEU A 128 -10.60 -17.26 3.94
C LEU A 128 -10.33 -16.13 2.94
N LEU A 129 -10.14 -16.44 1.66
CA LEU A 129 -9.93 -15.44 0.63
C LEU A 129 -11.17 -14.56 0.48
N LEU A 130 -12.37 -15.14 0.45
CA LEU A 130 -13.61 -14.38 0.34
C LEU A 130 -13.92 -13.55 1.59
N ALA A 131 -13.60 -14.06 2.79
CA ALA A 131 -13.88 -13.37 4.04
C ALA A 131 -12.81 -12.35 4.44
N PHE A 132 -11.55 -12.58 4.09
CA PHE A 132 -10.38 -11.84 4.56
C PHE A 132 -9.39 -11.53 3.44
N THR A 133 -9.89 -11.11 2.28
CA THR A 133 -9.10 -10.80 1.05
C THR A 133 -7.83 -10.02 1.37
N SER A 134 -7.95 -8.89 2.07
CA SER A 134 -6.85 -7.95 2.36
C SER A 134 -5.69 -8.58 3.12
N GLN A 135 -5.93 -9.58 3.97
CA GLN A 135 -4.87 -10.27 4.71
C GLN A 135 -4.21 -11.36 3.88
N LEU A 136 -4.93 -11.98 2.94
CA LEU A 136 -4.40 -13.07 2.11
C LEU A 136 -3.65 -12.58 0.87
N VAL A 137 -3.81 -11.30 0.49
CA VAL A 137 -3.14 -10.69 -0.66
C VAL A 137 -2.00 -9.74 -0.27
N ARG A 138 -1.73 -9.54 1.02
CA ARG A 138 -0.58 -8.77 1.53
C ARG A 138 0.63 -9.69 1.71
N PHE A 139 1.63 -9.51 0.86
CA PHE A 139 2.86 -10.31 0.88
C PHE A 139 4.07 -9.43 1.24
N SER A 140 5.01 -9.99 2.00
CA SER A 140 6.31 -9.36 2.26
C SER A 140 7.36 -9.95 1.33
N ALA A 141 8.38 -9.18 0.98
CA ALA A 141 9.56 -9.76 0.34
C ALA A 141 10.28 -10.70 1.33
N PRO A 142 10.95 -11.77 0.84
CA PRO A 142 11.86 -12.53 1.68
C PRO A 142 13.03 -11.66 2.15
N PHE A 143 13.48 -11.86 3.38
CA PHE A 143 14.57 -11.11 4.04
C PHE A 143 14.38 -9.60 4.22
N ASP A 144 13.27 -9.02 3.75
CA ASP A 144 12.94 -7.62 3.91
C ASP A 144 11.52 -7.49 4.51
N THR A 145 11.38 -6.73 5.59
CA THR A 145 10.07 -6.51 6.25
C THR A 145 9.19 -5.52 5.50
N VAL A 146 9.67 -4.97 4.39
CA VAL A 146 8.92 -4.08 3.52
C VAL A 146 7.89 -4.88 2.71
N THR A 147 6.68 -4.32 2.61
CA THR A 147 5.60 -4.86 1.78
C THR A 147 6.04 -4.86 0.33
N ALA A 148 6.04 -6.03 -0.32
CA ALA A 148 6.44 -6.17 -1.71
C ALA A 148 5.29 -6.74 -2.53
N ALA A 149 5.03 -6.13 -3.69
CA ALA A 149 4.09 -6.69 -4.64
C ALA A 149 4.61 -8.06 -5.11
N THR A 150 3.73 -9.06 -5.17
CA THR A 150 4.11 -10.39 -5.66
C THR A 150 4.57 -10.28 -7.11
N PRO A 151 5.46 -11.19 -7.57
CA PRO A 151 5.85 -11.23 -8.97
C PRO A 151 4.65 -11.32 -9.91
N LEU A 152 3.55 -11.93 -9.44
CA LEU A 152 2.27 -12.07 -10.12
C LEU A 152 1.59 -10.73 -10.47
N LEU A 153 1.87 -9.69 -9.67
CA LEU A 153 1.28 -8.36 -9.79
C LEU A 153 2.26 -7.30 -10.30
N SER A 154 3.57 -7.44 -10.06
CA SER A 154 4.55 -6.38 -10.31
C SER A 154 5.29 -6.46 -11.65
N THR A 155 5.83 -7.63 -12.01
CA THR A 155 6.87 -7.69 -13.07
C THR A 155 6.42 -8.45 -14.32
N ARG A 156 5.42 -9.34 -14.22
CA ARG A 156 4.84 -10.15 -15.34
C ARG A 156 5.86 -10.85 -16.28
N SER A 157 7.13 -10.92 -15.90
CA SER A 157 8.22 -11.53 -16.68
C SER A 157 9.00 -12.51 -15.82
N PHE A 158 9.63 -13.49 -16.48
CA PHE A 158 10.41 -14.50 -15.80
C PHE A 158 11.64 -13.90 -15.11
N SER A 159 11.91 -14.39 -13.89
CA SER A 159 13.12 -14.10 -13.14
C SER A 159 13.66 -15.35 -12.48
N TRP A 160 14.99 -15.47 -12.42
CA TRP A 160 15.67 -16.55 -11.70
C TRP A 160 15.36 -16.55 -10.20
N SER A 161 14.89 -15.44 -9.63
CA SER A 161 14.42 -15.38 -8.24
C SER A 161 13.22 -16.29 -7.96
N LEU A 162 12.38 -16.58 -8.96
CA LEU A 162 11.27 -17.54 -8.85
C LEU A 162 11.79 -18.97 -8.70
N VAL A 163 12.92 -19.28 -9.35
CA VAL A 163 13.47 -20.64 -9.37
C VAL A 163 14.21 -20.95 -8.07
N TRP A 164 15.13 -20.07 -7.68
CA TRP A 164 15.95 -20.23 -6.47
C TRP A 164 15.17 -19.97 -5.19
N GLY A 165 14.19 -19.08 -5.28
CA GLY A 165 13.46 -18.52 -4.16
C GLY A 165 14.12 -17.22 -3.69
N ASN A 166 13.35 -16.14 -3.82
CA ASN A 166 13.54 -14.83 -3.20
C ASN A 166 12.39 -13.91 -3.67
N VAL A 167 11.17 -14.41 -3.64
CA VAL A 167 9.99 -13.72 -4.16
C VAL A 167 8.89 -13.64 -3.11
N GLY A 168 8.18 -12.51 -3.08
CA GLY A 168 7.00 -12.35 -2.24
C GLY A 168 5.89 -13.30 -2.70
N GLY A 169 5.25 -13.96 -1.76
CA GLY A 169 4.23 -14.97 -2.02
C GLY A 169 3.86 -15.76 -0.77
N SER A 170 3.01 -16.76 -0.94
CA SER A 170 2.69 -17.74 0.10
C SER A 170 3.91 -18.58 0.46
N ILE A 171 3.96 -19.10 1.69
CA ILE A 171 5.15 -19.78 2.23
C ILE A 171 5.64 -20.93 1.33
N GLY A 172 4.72 -21.72 0.76
CA GLY A 172 5.01 -22.91 -0.04
C GLY A 172 5.32 -22.69 -1.52
N GLU A 173 5.04 -21.50 -2.07
CA GLU A 173 5.27 -21.21 -3.50
C GLU A 173 6.64 -20.56 -3.78
N THR A 174 7.36 -20.19 -2.72
CA THR A 174 8.59 -19.39 -2.80
C THR A 174 9.70 -19.98 -3.66
N SER A 175 9.85 -21.31 -3.72
CA SER A 175 10.97 -21.96 -4.40
C SER A 175 10.51 -23.11 -5.28
N VAL A 176 10.64 -22.93 -6.59
CA VAL A 176 10.36 -23.97 -7.60
C VAL A 176 11.22 -25.22 -7.35
N ILE A 177 12.50 -25.05 -7.00
CA ILE A 177 13.39 -26.19 -6.75
C ILE A 177 12.87 -27.02 -5.57
N ALA A 178 12.45 -26.37 -4.48
CA ALA A 178 11.90 -27.06 -3.32
C ALA A 178 10.64 -27.86 -3.68
N ILE A 179 9.76 -27.30 -4.51
CA ILE A 179 8.55 -27.98 -5.00
C ILE A 179 8.93 -29.19 -5.87
N LEU A 180 9.88 -29.02 -6.80
CA LEU A 180 10.31 -30.10 -7.69
C LEU A 180 10.99 -31.25 -6.95
N LEU A 181 11.76 -30.97 -5.88
CA LEU A 181 12.34 -32.01 -5.02
C LEU A 181 11.25 -32.85 -4.33
N GLY A 182 10.21 -32.21 -3.81
CA GLY A 182 9.04 -32.90 -3.27
C GLY A 182 8.28 -33.69 -4.32
N ALA A 183 8.09 -33.11 -5.52
CA ALA A 183 7.47 -33.80 -6.65
C ALA A 183 8.22 -35.07 -7.04
N ALA A 184 9.55 -34.97 -7.17
CA ALA A 184 10.41 -36.09 -7.51
C ALA A 184 10.32 -37.22 -6.48
N TYR A 185 10.25 -36.89 -5.18
CA TYR A 185 10.08 -37.88 -4.12
C TYR A 185 8.74 -38.62 -4.23
N LEU A 186 7.63 -37.90 -4.44
CA LEU A 186 6.30 -38.52 -4.57
C LEU A 186 6.14 -39.36 -5.84
N LEU A 187 6.75 -38.92 -6.96
CA LEU A 187 6.80 -39.67 -8.21
C LEU A 187 7.63 -40.94 -8.06
N TYR A 188 8.81 -40.85 -7.41
CA TYR A 188 9.66 -42.02 -7.14
C TYR A 188 8.96 -43.06 -6.26
N LYS A 189 8.19 -42.62 -5.25
CA LYS A 189 7.40 -43.51 -4.39
C LYS A 189 6.16 -44.08 -5.08
N GLY A 190 5.76 -43.53 -6.23
CA GLY A 190 4.55 -43.93 -6.96
C GLY A 190 3.24 -43.52 -6.26
N HIS A 191 3.29 -42.50 -5.40
CA HIS A 191 2.10 -42.00 -4.70
C HIS A 191 1.27 -41.04 -5.55
N ILE A 192 1.92 -40.29 -6.44
CA ILE A 192 1.25 -39.39 -7.39
C ILE A 192 1.48 -39.85 -8.83
N ASN A 193 0.49 -39.67 -9.69
CA ASN A 193 0.61 -39.92 -11.13
C ASN A 193 1.14 -38.67 -11.84
N TRP A 194 2.14 -38.83 -12.71
CA TRP A 194 2.73 -37.74 -13.49
C TRP A 194 1.73 -37.03 -14.42
N ARG A 195 0.62 -37.69 -14.76
CA ARG A 195 -0.42 -37.20 -15.68
C ARG A 195 -1.09 -35.92 -15.18
N ASN A 196 -1.37 -35.83 -13.87
CA ASN A 196 -2.02 -34.64 -13.28
C ASN A 196 -1.07 -33.42 -13.33
N PRO A 197 0.16 -33.46 -12.76
CA PRO A 197 1.05 -32.31 -12.78
C PRO A 197 1.45 -31.88 -14.19
N VAL A 198 1.73 -32.83 -15.09
CA VAL A 198 2.11 -32.53 -16.48
C VAL A 198 0.93 -31.95 -17.26
N GLY A 199 -0.28 -32.48 -17.08
CA GLY A 199 -1.49 -31.93 -17.71
C GLY A 199 -1.77 -30.49 -17.26
N TYR A 200 -1.61 -30.20 -15.97
CA TYR A 200 -1.83 -28.88 -15.39
C TYR A 200 -0.77 -27.87 -15.87
N VAL A 201 0.52 -28.15 -15.62
CA VAL A 201 1.61 -27.24 -16.00
C VAL A 201 1.67 -27.10 -17.53
N GLY A 202 1.49 -28.19 -18.27
CA GLY A 202 1.55 -28.19 -19.73
C GLY A 202 0.42 -27.39 -20.38
N SER A 203 -0.82 -27.48 -19.90
CA SER A 203 -1.92 -26.69 -20.47
C SER A 203 -1.78 -25.21 -20.17
N ALA A 204 -1.33 -24.84 -18.97
CA ALA A 204 -1.03 -23.46 -18.62
C ALA A 204 0.11 -22.88 -19.48
N PHE A 205 1.17 -23.65 -19.70
CA PHE A 205 2.30 -23.25 -20.54
C PHE A 205 1.89 -23.02 -22.01
N ILE A 206 1.11 -23.94 -22.58
CA ILE A 206 0.63 -23.82 -23.97
C ILE A 206 -0.30 -22.62 -24.12
N LEU A 207 -1.22 -22.39 -23.17
CA LEU A 207 -2.10 -21.22 -23.22
C LEU A 207 -1.34 -19.91 -23.07
N ALA A 208 -0.33 -19.86 -22.20
CA ALA A 208 0.53 -18.69 -22.07
C ALA A 208 1.20 -18.34 -23.41
N LEU A 209 1.74 -19.35 -24.11
CA LEU A 209 2.30 -19.17 -25.46
C LEU A 209 1.26 -18.64 -26.46
N LEU A 210 0.04 -19.18 -26.44
CA LEU A 210 -1.03 -18.77 -27.36
C LEU A 210 -1.53 -17.34 -27.11
N TRP A 211 -1.49 -16.88 -25.87
CA TRP A 211 -1.91 -15.52 -25.48
C TRP A 211 -0.75 -14.51 -25.45
N GLY A 212 0.45 -14.90 -25.86
CA GLY A 212 1.63 -14.01 -25.87
C GLY A 212 2.13 -13.63 -24.47
N LEU A 213 1.79 -14.42 -23.44
CA LEU A 213 2.30 -14.27 -22.08
C LEU A 213 3.62 -15.03 -21.94
N ASP A 214 4.47 -14.62 -20.99
CA ASP A 214 5.68 -15.36 -20.65
C ASP A 214 5.30 -16.74 -20.06
N PRO A 215 5.61 -17.86 -20.75
CA PRO A 215 5.21 -19.19 -20.31
C PRO A 215 5.95 -19.64 -19.05
N TRP A 216 7.23 -19.27 -18.93
CA TRP A 216 8.07 -19.67 -17.81
C TRP A 216 7.64 -18.95 -16.54
N TYR A 217 7.38 -17.66 -16.65
CA TYR A 217 6.77 -16.89 -15.59
C TYR A 217 5.42 -17.49 -15.17
N THR A 218 4.54 -17.78 -16.14
CA THR A 218 3.19 -18.28 -15.86
C THR A 218 3.18 -19.56 -15.02
N ILE A 219 4.09 -20.50 -15.31
CA ILE A 219 4.16 -21.77 -14.58
C ILE A 219 4.92 -21.67 -13.26
N THR A 220 5.87 -20.74 -13.15
CA THR A 220 6.71 -20.59 -11.94
C THR A 220 6.17 -19.56 -10.96
N ALA A 221 5.29 -18.66 -11.39
CA ALA A 221 4.71 -17.60 -10.59
C ALA A 221 3.27 -17.90 -10.16
N GLY A 222 2.97 -17.55 -8.90
CA GLY A 222 1.73 -17.90 -8.21
C GLY A 222 1.59 -19.42 -8.04
N GLY A 223 0.88 -19.87 -7.02
CA GLY A 223 0.86 -21.24 -6.49
C GLY A 223 0.48 -22.39 -7.43
N LEU A 224 0.46 -22.18 -8.76
CA LEU A 224 0.17 -23.15 -9.81
C LEU A 224 1.06 -24.37 -9.72
N LEU A 225 2.40 -24.22 -9.69
CA LEU A 225 3.29 -25.39 -9.60
C LEU A 225 3.11 -26.12 -8.27
N PHE A 226 2.97 -25.38 -7.16
CA PHE A 226 2.74 -25.95 -5.84
C PHE A 226 1.42 -26.76 -5.81
N ALA A 227 0.34 -26.19 -6.31
CA ALA A 227 -0.95 -26.84 -6.39
C ALA A 227 -0.95 -28.02 -7.37
N ALA A 228 -0.26 -27.92 -8.50
CA ALA A 228 -0.15 -29.01 -9.47
C ALA A 228 0.49 -30.27 -8.87
N VAL A 229 1.47 -30.10 -7.97
CA VAL A 229 2.22 -31.20 -7.35
C VAL A 229 1.60 -31.71 -6.04
N PHE A 230 1.04 -30.83 -5.21
CA PHE A 230 0.63 -31.20 -3.85
C PHE A 230 -0.88 -31.15 -3.60
N MET A 231 -1.67 -30.57 -4.51
CA MET A 231 -3.11 -30.37 -4.29
C MET A 231 -3.99 -31.01 -5.35
N ALA A 232 -3.64 -30.83 -6.64
CA ALA A 232 -4.32 -31.45 -7.77
C ALA A 232 -4.09 -32.97 -7.86
N THR A 233 -3.08 -33.47 -7.15
CA THR A 233 -2.76 -34.91 -7.02
C THR A 233 -3.33 -35.52 -5.74
N ASP A 234 -4.24 -34.82 -5.05
CA ASP A 234 -4.94 -35.38 -3.90
C ASP A 234 -5.75 -36.62 -4.32
N MET A 235 -5.54 -37.72 -3.61
CA MET A 235 -6.02 -39.06 -3.99
C MET A 235 -7.52 -39.23 -3.85
N VAL A 236 -8.17 -38.39 -3.03
CA VAL A 236 -9.61 -38.49 -2.79
C VAL A 236 -10.40 -37.68 -3.83
N THR A 237 -9.84 -36.57 -4.28
CA THR A 237 -10.60 -35.54 -5.00
C THR A 237 -10.26 -35.43 -6.48
N SER A 238 -9.33 -36.26 -6.97
CA SER A 238 -8.97 -36.36 -8.38
C SER A 238 -9.46 -37.67 -9.02
N PRO A 239 -9.68 -37.73 -10.35
CA PRO A 239 -10.06 -38.95 -11.03
C PRO A 239 -9.02 -40.07 -10.87
N VAL A 240 -9.48 -41.31 -10.86
CA VAL A 240 -8.61 -42.50 -10.72
C VAL A 240 -8.19 -43.05 -12.08
N THR A 241 -8.94 -42.74 -13.14
CA THR A 241 -8.64 -43.20 -14.50
C THR A 241 -7.47 -42.46 -15.15
N PRO A 242 -6.59 -43.13 -15.92
CA PRO A 242 -5.45 -42.48 -16.56
C PRO A 242 -5.81 -41.37 -17.56
N LEU A 243 -6.93 -41.50 -18.27
CA LEU A 243 -7.43 -40.44 -19.16
C LEU A 243 -8.11 -39.33 -18.36
N GLY A 244 -8.89 -39.69 -17.33
CA GLY A 244 -9.56 -38.71 -16.47
C GLY A 244 -8.57 -37.81 -15.73
N GLN A 245 -7.46 -38.37 -15.26
CA GLN A 245 -6.33 -37.65 -14.67
C GLN A 245 -5.75 -36.58 -15.61
N PHE A 246 -5.54 -36.94 -16.87
CA PHE A 246 -4.98 -36.00 -17.85
C PHE A 246 -5.97 -34.88 -18.18
N VAL A 247 -7.26 -35.21 -18.37
CA VAL A 247 -8.33 -34.22 -18.60
C VAL A 247 -8.49 -33.30 -17.39
N PHE A 248 -8.44 -33.85 -16.18
CA PHE A 248 -8.50 -33.10 -14.94
C PHE A 248 -7.34 -32.12 -14.81
N GLY A 249 -6.10 -32.58 -15.03
CA GLY A 249 -4.92 -31.73 -15.05
C GLY A 249 -5.04 -30.60 -16.07
N ILE A 250 -5.39 -30.92 -17.32
CA ILE A 250 -5.59 -29.92 -18.38
C ILE A 250 -6.63 -28.88 -17.95
N GLY A 251 -7.77 -29.33 -17.44
CA GLY A 251 -8.85 -28.45 -16.98
C GLY A 251 -8.41 -27.52 -15.85
N CYS A 252 -7.63 -28.00 -14.88
CA CYS A 252 -7.06 -27.14 -13.84
C CYS A 252 -6.18 -26.04 -14.42
N GLY A 253 -5.29 -26.36 -15.37
CA GLY A 253 -4.40 -25.37 -15.98
C GLY A 253 -5.12 -24.37 -16.88
N VAL A 254 -6.04 -24.84 -17.72
CA VAL A 254 -6.87 -23.97 -18.57
C VAL A 254 -7.69 -23.02 -17.71
N LEU A 255 -8.39 -23.54 -16.71
CA LEU A 255 -9.24 -22.73 -15.86
C LEU A 255 -8.44 -21.75 -14.99
N THR A 256 -7.26 -22.14 -14.52
CA THR A 256 -6.34 -21.22 -13.82
C THR A 256 -5.99 -20.03 -14.73
N MET A 257 -5.60 -20.31 -15.98
CA MET A 257 -5.23 -19.25 -16.93
C MET A 257 -6.41 -18.35 -17.30
N VAL A 258 -7.58 -18.92 -17.52
CA VAL A 258 -8.80 -18.15 -17.78
C VAL A 258 -9.13 -17.25 -16.60
N ILE A 259 -9.07 -17.75 -15.37
CA ILE A 259 -9.34 -16.93 -14.18
C ILE A 259 -8.29 -15.82 -14.06
N ARG A 260 -7.00 -16.12 -14.26
CA ARG A 260 -5.92 -15.11 -14.20
C ARG A 260 -6.09 -13.99 -15.22
N GLN A 261 -6.57 -14.31 -16.43
CA GLN A 261 -6.67 -13.35 -17.52
C GLN A 261 -7.96 -12.52 -17.47
N PHE A 262 -9.09 -13.13 -17.08
CA PHE A 262 -10.41 -12.53 -17.20
C PHE A 262 -11.04 -12.14 -15.87
N THR A 263 -10.37 -12.36 -14.73
CA THR A 263 -10.87 -11.96 -13.41
C THR A 263 -9.84 -11.14 -12.65
N SER A 264 -10.29 -10.39 -11.65
CA SER A 264 -9.43 -9.61 -10.75
C SER A 264 -8.65 -10.47 -9.73
N LEU A 265 -8.73 -11.80 -9.82
CA LEU A 265 -8.06 -12.73 -8.91
C LEU A 265 -6.71 -13.17 -9.48
N PRO A 266 -5.58 -12.57 -9.05
CA PRO A 266 -4.28 -12.78 -9.70
C PRO A 266 -3.77 -14.22 -9.63
N GLU A 267 -4.12 -15.00 -8.59
CA GLU A 267 -3.66 -16.40 -8.47
C GLU A 267 -4.47 -17.37 -9.34
N GLY A 268 -5.80 -17.31 -9.29
CA GLY A 268 -6.75 -18.19 -9.99
C GLY A 268 -6.76 -19.68 -9.60
N VAL A 269 -5.67 -20.20 -9.05
CA VAL A 269 -5.40 -21.63 -8.77
C VAL A 269 -6.43 -22.25 -7.82
N THR A 270 -6.75 -21.57 -6.72
CA THR A 270 -7.65 -22.09 -5.68
C THR A 270 -9.02 -22.46 -6.25
N PHE A 271 -9.62 -21.54 -6.99
CA PHE A 271 -10.95 -21.74 -7.59
C PHE A 271 -10.91 -22.70 -8.77
N ALA A 272 -9.84 -22.69 -9.55
CA ALA A 272 -9.65 -23.62 -10.66
C ALA A 272 -9.63 -25.07 -10.18
N VAL A 273 -8.82 -25.39 -9.16
CA VAL A 273 -8.74 -26.75 -8.62
C VAL A 273 -10.05 -27.15 -7.96
N LEU A 274 -10.66 -26.31 -7.12
CA LEU A 274 -11.95 -26.64 -6.48
C LEU A 274 -13.07 -26.90 -7.48
N THR A 275 -13.10 -26.14 -8.56
CA THR A 275 -14.02 -26.41 -9.66
C THR A 275 -13.77 -27.79 -10.27
N MET A 276 -12.52 -28.09 -10.60
CA MET A 276 -12.19 -29.36 -11.22
C MET A 276 -12.46 -30.54 -10.27
N ASN A 277 -12.28 -30.36 -8.96
CA ASN A 277 -12.70 -31.34 -7.95
C ASN A 277 -14.21 -31.63 -8.03
N ALA A 278 -15.05 -30.60 -8.21
CA ALA A 278 -16.49 -30.79 -8.41
C ALA A 278 -16.80 -31.55 -9.72
N LEU A 279 -15.96 -31.39 -10.75
CA LEU A 279 -16.10 -32.06 -12.04
C LEU A 279 -15.46 -33.45 -12.09
N ALA A 280 -14.63 -33.82 -11.10
CA ALA A 280 -13.92 -35.09 -11.08
C ALA A 280 -14.85 -36.32 -11.22
N PRO A 281 -16.01 -36.40 -10.54
CA PRO A 281 -16.94 -37.52 -10.73
C PRO A 281 -17.50 -37.60 -12.15
N ALA A 282 -17.76 -36.44 -12.78
CA ALA A 282 -18.27 -36.37 -14.15
C ALA A 282 -17.20 -36.83 -15.16
N ILE A 283 -15.96 -36.36 -14.99
CA ILE A 283 -14.81 -36.77 -15.81
C ILE A 283 -14.61 -38.28 -15.70
N GLU A 284 -14.58 -38.81 -14.48
CA GLU A 284 -14.37 -40.23 -14.21
C GLU A 284 -15.45 -41.10 -14.89
N SER A 285 -16.72 -40.68 -14.85
CA SER A 285 -17.81 -41.40 -15.51
C SER A 285 -17.70 -41.45 -17.04
N LEU A 286 -17.00 -40.49 -17.65
CA LEU A 286 -16.74 -40.45 -19.10
C LEU A 286 -15.48 -41.22 -19.50
N THR A 287 -14.53 -41.39 -18.58
CA THR A 287 -13.21 -41.99 -18.85
C THR A 287 -13.07 -43.42 -18.35
N VAL A 288 -14.16 -44.04 -17.88
CA VAL A 288 -14.20 -45.45 -17.47
C VAL A 288 -13.66 -46.34 -18.60
N PRO A 289 -12.64 -47.19 -18.37
CA PRO A 289 -12.08 -48.05 -19.39
C PRO A 289 -13.09 -49.13 -19.80
N ARG A 290 -13.10 -49.48 -21.09
CA ARG A 290 -13.95 -50.56 -21.59
C ARG A 290 -13.42 -51.91 -21.10
N ILE A 291 -14.20 -52.59 -20.26
CA ILE A 291 -13.92 -53.98 -19.87
C ILE A 291 -14.29 -54.87 -21.05
N PHE A 292 -13.38 -55.74 -21.47
CA PHE A 292 -13.60 -56.67 -22.58
C PHE A 292 -14.80 -57.58 -22.29
N GLY A 293 -15.75 -57.66 -23.23
CA GLY A 293 -16.93 -58.53 -23.14
C GLY A 293 -18.16 -57.94 -22.43
N LEU A 294 -18.12 -56.71 -21.91
CA LEU A 294 -19.28 -56.03 -21.34
C LEU A 294 -19.68 -54.80 -22.18
N PRO A 295 -20.98 -54.58 -22.46
CA PRO A 295 -21.43 -53.33 -23.06
C PRO A 295 -21.16 -52.17 -22.09
N ILE A 296 -20.83 -50.99 -22.63
CA ILE A 296 -20.67 -49.78 -21.82
C ILE A 296 -21.99 -49.53 -21.09
N SER A 297 -21.92 -49.27 -19.78
CA SER A 297 -23.08 -48.80 -19.02
C SER A 297 -23.56 -47.49 -19.64
N GLN A 298 -24.61 -47.56 -20.46
CA GLN A 298 -25.17 -46.39 -21.12
C GLN A 298 -25.67 -45.36 -20.10
N GLU A 299 -26.07 -45.82 -18.91
CA GLU A 299 -26.54 -44.95 -17.84
C GLU A 299 -25.40 -44.12 -17.24
N SER A 300 -24.25 -44.72 -16.96
CA SER A 300 -23.06 -44.01 -16.46
C SER A 300 -22.56 -42.97 -17.47
N TRP A 301 -22.54 -43.34 -18.75
CA TRP A 301 -22.11 -42.45 -19.83
C TRP A 301 -23.08 -41.29 -20.06
N LYS A 302 -24.40 -41.54 -20.05
CA LYS A 302 -25.43 -40.50 -20.15
C LYS A 302 -25.39 -39.54 -18.95
N ARG A 303 -25.21 -40.05 -17.73
CA ARG A 303 -25.03 -39.22 -16.53
C ARG A 303 -23.77 -38.35 -16.64
N GLY A 304 -22.66 -38.92 -17.12
CA GLY A 304 -21.42 -38.19 -17.37
C GLY A 304 -21.59 -37.05 -18.36
N ILE A 305 -22.25 -37.31 -19.50
CA ILE A 305 -22.57 -36.29 -20.51
C ILE A 305 -23.48 -35.20 -19.92
N ALA A 306 -24.52 -35.58 -19.19
CA ALA A 306 -25.46 -34.62 -18.61
C ALA A 306 -24.74 -33.67 -17.62
N LEU A 307 -23.90 -34.22 -16.73
CA LEU A 307 -23.12 -33.46 -15.76
C LEU A 307 -22.08 -32.55 -16.41
N THR A 308 -21.33 -33.06 -17.40
CA THR A 308 -20.35 -32.22 -18.13
C THR A 308 -21.02 -31.15 -18.96
N THR A 309 -22.16 -31.43 -19.60
CA THR A 309 -22.92 -30.43 -20.36
C THR A 309 -23.44 -29.34 -19.43
N ALA A 310 -24.01 -29.71 -18.27
CA ALA A 310 -24.45 -28.74 -17.27
C ALA A 310 -23.29 -27.86 -16.78
N ALA A 311 -22.13 -28.46 -16.51
CA ALA A 311 -20.93 -27.72 -16.11
C ALA A 311 -20.48 -26.73 -17.20
N VAL A 312 -20.39 -27.16 -18.46
CA VAL A 312 -19.98 -26.30 -19.58
C VAL A 312 -20.96 -25.14 -19.77
N VAL A 313 -22.26 -25.38 -19.65
CA VAL A 313 -23.29 -24.33 -19.75
C VAL A 313 -23.15 -23.30 -18.63
N VAL A 314 -22.93 -23.76 -17.39
CA VAL A 314 -22.70 -22.86 -16.25
C VAL A 314 -21.42 -22.04 -16.47
N PHE A 315 -20.33 -22.68 -16.90
CA PHE A 315 -19.06 -21.99 -17.16
C PHE A 315 -19.16 -20.97 -18.30
N ALA A 316 -19.80 -21.33 -19.41
CA ALA A 316 -20.03 -20.42 -20.52
C ALA A 316 -20.93 -19.25 -20.11
N GLY A 317 -21.99 -19.52 -19.34
CA GLY A 317 -22.86 -18.48 -18.79
C GLY A 317 -22.12 -17.51 -17.86
N LEU A 318 -21.26 -18.04 -16.97
CA LEU A 318 -20.44 -17.24 -16.08
C LEU A 318 -19.43 -16.39 -16.86
N PHE A 319 -18.82 -16.95 -17.91
CA PHE A 319 -17.86 -16.24 -18.76
C PHE A 319 -18.52 -15.07 -19.51
N ILE A 320 -19.70 -15.30 -20.09
CA ILE A 320 -20.50 -14.23 -20.74
C ILE A 320 -20.88 -13.13 -19.74
N LEU A 321 -21.17 -13.51 -18.48
CA LEU A 321 -21.48 -12.55 -17.44
C LEU A 321 -20.25 -11.71 -17.05
N ILE A 322 -19.08 -12.36 -16.93
CA ILE A 322 -17.81 -11.71 -16.58
C ILE A 322 -17.36 -10.75 -17.68
N ASP A 323 -17.43 -11.19 -18.95
CA ASP A 323 -17.09 -10.37 -20.12
C ASP A 323 -17.93 -9.08 -20.19
N ARG A 324 -19.20 -9.16 -19.82
CA ARG A 324 -20.09 -7.99 -19.74
C ARG A 324 -19.84 -7.07 -18.53
N SER A 325 -18.98 -7.47 -17.60
CA SER A 325 -18.73 -6.75 -16.34
C SER A 325 -17.35 -6.11 -16.23
N GLN A 326 -16.49 -6.26 -17.24
CA GLN A 326 -15.21 -5.55 -17.30
C GLN A 326 -15.49 -4.05 -17.54
N PRO A 327 -15.09 -3.14 -16.64
CA PRO A 327 -15.07 -1.71 -16.97
C PRO A 327 -14.07 -1.49 -18.11
N GLU A 328 -14.40 -0.63 -19.07
CA GLU A 328 -13.58 -0.36 -20.27
C GLU A 328 -12.22 0.28 -19.96
N VAL A 329 -11.96 0.66 -18.70
CA VAL A 329 -10.81 1.49 -18.31
C VAL A 329 -9.76 0.65 -17.58
N SER A 330 -8.51 0.77 -18.02
CA SER A 330 -7.37 0.10 -17.37
C SER A 330 -7.12 0.72 -15.99
N PRO A 331 -7.13 -0.07 -14.91
CA PRO A 331 -6.93 0.48 -13.57
C PRO A 331 -5.51 1.00 -13.40
N VAL A 332 -5.38 2.26 -12.99
CA VAL A 332 -4.09 2.90 -12.72
C VAL A 332 -3.68 2.59 -11.29
N PHE A 333 -2.43 2.15 -11.10
CA PHE A 333 -1.86 1.88 -9.78
C PHE A 333 -0.61 2.73 -9.56
N SER A 334 -0.53 3.38 -8.39
CA SER A 334 0.68 4.05 -7.92
C SER A 334 0.96 3.63 -6.48
N PHE A 335 2.20 3.26 -6.17
CA PHE A 335 2.62 2.77 -4.85
C PHE A 335 1.74 1.65 -4.26
N GLY A 336 1.11 0.83 -5.10
CA GLY A 336 0.21 -0.26 -4.65
C GLY A 336 -1.21 0.18 -4.31
N HIS A 337 -1.56 1.44 -4.56
CA HIS A 337 -2.91 1.99 -4.42
C HIS A 337 -3.57 2.17 -5.78
N TYR A 338 -4.85 1.82 -5.88
CA TYR A 338 -5.67 2.10 -7.05
C TYR A 338 -6.00 3.59 -7.11
N LEU A 339 -5.75 4.22 -8.26
CA LEU A 339 -6.06 5.62 -8.52
C LEU A 339 -7.22 5.68 -9.54
N PRO A 340 -8.42 6.12 -9.14
CA PRO A 340 -9.55 6.30 -10.06
C PRO A 340 -9.39 7.61 -10.85
N ILE A 341 -8.33 7.72 -11.65
CA ILE A 341 -7.95 8.94 -12.38
C ILE A 341 -9.07 9.39 -13.34
N ASP A 342 -9.77 8.44 -13.95
CA ASP A 342 -10.90 8.65 -14.86
C ASP A 342 -12.12 9.27 -14.16
N GLU A 343 -12.44 8.80 -12.95
CA GLU A 343 -13.51 9.36 -12.13
C GLU A 343 -13.14 10.76 -11.61
N LEU A 344 -11.87 10.93 -11.22
CA LEU A 344 -11.36 12.19 -10.66
C LEU A 344 -11.24 13.30 -11.70
N LEU A 345 -10.77 12.99 -12.91
CA LEU A 345 -10.69 13.94 -14.03
C LEU A 345 -12.00 14.03 -14.83
N GLY A 346 -12.99 13.18 -14.54
CA GLY A 346 -14.28 13.11 -15.25
C GLY A 346 -14.17 12.62 -16.70
N THR A 347 -13.00 12.18 -17.16
CA THR A 347 -12.75 11.68 -18.51
C THR A 347 -11.66 10.60 -18.51
N GLY A 348 -11.87 9.56 -19.33
CA GLY A 348 -10.84 8.54 -19.61
C GLY A 348 -9.82 8.97 -20.67
N ALA A 349 -9.99 10.13 -21.29
CA ALA A 349 -9.09 10.68 -22.31
C ALA A 349 -8.08 11.65 -21.69
N TYR A 350 -7.15 11.12 -20.89
CA TYR A 350 -6.01 11.87 -20.34
C TYR A 350 -4.69 11.35 -20.93
N GLU A 351 -3.70 12.23 -21.00
CA GLU A 351 -2.31 11.91 -21.37
C GLU A 351 -1.49 11.64 -20.10
N VAL A 352 -0.55 10.69 -20.18
CA VAL A 352 0.40 10.42 -19.09
C VAL A 352 1.74 11.03 -19.46
N VAL A 353 2.22 11.97 -18.65
CA VAL A 353 3.50 12.67 -18.84
C VAL A 353 4.38 12.44 -17.62
N GLU A 354 5.63 12.03 -17.84
CA GLU A 354 6.63 11.91 -16.78
C GLU A 354 7.58 13.11 -16.83
N GLU A 355 7.59 13.92 -15.76
CA GLU A 355 8.48 15.07 -15.63
C GLU A 355 9.16 15.05 -14.26
N ASN A 356 10.49 15.17 -14.26
CA ASN A 356 11.33 15.12 -13.04
C ASN A 356 11.05 13.91 -12.10
N GLY A 357 10.65 12.76 -12.66
CA GLY A 357 10.32 11.55 -11.90
C GLY A 357 8.92 11.52 -11.28
N THR A 358 8.09 12.52 -11.56
CA THR A 358 6.67 12.56 -11.19
C THR A 358 5.81 12.24 -12.41
N LEU A 359 4.86 11.32 -12.25
CA LEU A 359 3.87 10.98 -13.27
C LEU A 359 2.65 11.89 -13.13
N TYR A 360 2.36 12.63 -14.19
CA TYR A 360 1.21 13.50 -14.33
C TYR A 360 0.19 12.90 -15.29
N TYR A 361 -1.07 12.87 -14.87
CA TYR A 361 -2.22 12.47 -15.67
C TYR A 361 -2.97 13.75 -16.06
N ILE A 362 -2.80 14.21 -17.30
CA ILE A 362 -3.27 15.54 -17.73
C ILE A 362 -4.36 15.45 -18.78
N VAL A 363 -5.34 16.34 -18.69
CA VAL A 363 -6.30 16.61 -19.77
C VAL A 363 -5.92 17.96 -20.35
N ARG A 364 -5.60 18.00 -21.65
CA ARG A 364 -5.24 19.24 -22.33
C ARG A 364 -6.49 19.98 -22.84
N ASP A 365 -6.42 21.31 -22.86
CA ASP A 365 -7.40 22.15 -23.56
C ASP A 365 -7.19 22.15 -25.09
N GLU A 366 -8.04 22.89 -25.81
CA GLU A 366 -7.94 23.05 -27.28
C GLU A 366 -6.63 23.72 -27.74
N GLU A 367 -5.94 24.42 -26.83
CA GLU A 367 -4.69 25.13 -27.08
C GLU A 367 -3.46 24.26 -26.77
N GLY A 368 -3.67 23.07 -26.19
CA GLY A 368 -2.63 22.11 -25.84
C GLY A 368 -2.00 22.33 -24.46
N ASN A 369 -2.54 23.22 -23.63
CA ASN A 369 -2.08 23.43 -22.25
C ASN A 369 -2.77 22.43 -21.30
N PRO A 370 -2.15 22.03 -20.17
CA PRO A 370 -2.80 21.16 -19.20
C PRO A 370 -3.94 21.93 -18.51
N ALA A 371 -5.17 21.57 -18.85
CA ALA A 371 -6.38 22.11 -18.23
C ALA A 371 -6.59 21.45 -16.87
N GLN A 372 -6.67 20.11 -16.81
CA GLN A 372 -6.79 19.38 -15.56
C GLN A 372 -5.59 18.45 -15.37
N ALA A 373 -5.22 18.20 -14.12
CA ALA A 373 -4.08 17.34 -13.81
C ALA A 373 -4.31 16.54 -12.53
N ALA A 374 -4.01 15.24 -12.56
CA ALA A 374 -3.89 14.42 -11.37
C ALA A 374 -2.46 13.90 -11.24
N PHE A 375 -1.89 13.91 -10.04
CA PHE A 375 -0.54 13.41 -9.81
C PHE A 375 -0.32 13.06 -8.33
N VAL A 376 0.65 12.18 -8.07
CA VAL A 376 1.02 11.77 -6.72
C VAL A 376 2.27 12.52 -6.30
N ALA A 377 2.18 13.22 -5.16
CA ALA A 377 3.29 13.90 -4.52
C ALA A 377 3.70 13.19 -3.23
N GLU A 378 4.95 13.38 -2.83
CA GLU A 378 5.54 12.83 -1.61
C GLU A 378 6.20 13.96 -0.82
N GLN A 379 5.98 13.97 0.50
CA GLN A 379 6.63 14.90 1.41
C GLN A 379 7.00 14.20 2.73
N GLY A 380 8.12 14.57 3.34
CA GLY A 380 8.52 14.02 4.64
C GLY A 380 7.59 14.45 5.77
N GLY A 381 6.97 13.49 6.46
CA GLY A 381 6.21 13.67 7.70
C GLY A 381 7.06 13.49 8.95
N PHE A 382 6.42 13.22 10.10
CA PHE A 382 7.10 13.04 11.38
C PHE A 382 7.81 11.68 11.47
N ASN A 383 7.14 10.60 11.03
CA ASN A 383 7.65 9.22 11.14
C ASN A 383 7.94 8.55 9.80
N GLY A 384 7.74 9.26 8.68
CA GLY A 384 7.98 8.73 7.34
C GLY A 384 7.44 9.65 6.25
N PRO A 385 7.60 9.28 4.97
CA PRO A 385 6.99 10.03 3.88
C PRO A 385 5.46 9.91 3.94
N ILE A 386 4.80 11.03 3.62
CA ILE A 386 3.37 11.11 3.38
C ILE A 386 3.19 11.23 1.87
N ARG A 387 2.56 10.22 1.26
CA ARG A 387 2.23 10.18 -0.16
C ARG A 387 0.78 10.56 -0.34
N PHE A 388 0.51 11.54 -1.19
CA PHE A 388 -0.84 12.03 -1.41
C PHE A 388 -1.09 12.28 -2.90
N LEU A 389 -2.32 11.99 -3.32
CA LEU A 389 -2.84 12.30 -4.64
C LEU A 389 -3.41 13.71 -4.62
N LEU A 390 -3.03 14.52 -5.59
CA LEU A 390 -3.61 15.83 -5.89
C LEU A 390 -4.32 15.77 -7.24
N VAL A 391 -5.47 16.45 -7.32
CA VAL A 391 -6.23 16.67 -8.55
C VAL A 391 -6.50 18.16 -8.67
N LEU A 392 -6.15 18.74 -9.82
CA LEU A 392 -6.30 20.14 -10.16
C LEU A 392 -7.41 20.31 -11.20
N ASP A 393 -8.24 21.33 -11.01
CA ASP A 393 -9.24 21.75 -12.00
C ASP A 393 -8.65 22.61 -13.13
N ALA A 394 -9.52 23.07 -14.03
CA ALA A 394 -9.18 23.89 -15.20
C ALA A 394 -8.51 25.23 -14.82
N GLU A 395 -8.79 25.74 -13.62
CA GLU A 395 -8.23 26.96 -13.07
C GLU A 395 -6.98 26.70 -12.20
N HIS A 396 -6.45 25.46 -12.22
CA HIS A 396 -5.33 24.97 -11.40
C HIS A 396 -5.55 25.10 -9.90
N LYS A 397 -6.81 25.09 -9.46
CA LYS A 397 -7.18 24.97 -8.06
C LYS A 397 -7.27 23.52 -7.67
N ILE A 398 -6.99 23.24 -6.40
CA ILE A 398 -7.10 21.89 -5.86
C ILE A 398 -8.57 21.47 -5.83
N GLN A 399 -8.94 20.53 -6.69
CA GLN A 399 -10.27 19.94 -6.75
C GLN A 399 -10.40 18.80 -5.74
N HIS A 400 -9.35 17.98 -5.59
CA HIS A 400 -9.35 16.82 -4.71
C HIS A 400 -7.95 16.53 -4.17
N ILE A 401 -7.89 16.11 -2.90
CA ILE A 401 -6.68 15.64 -2.25
C ILE A 401 -6.98 14.40 -1.41
N SER A 402 -6.15 13.38 -1.51
CA SER A 402 -6.24 12.19 -0.65
C SER A 402 -4.86 11.64 -0.29
N VAL A 403 -4.67 11.26 0.98
CA VAL A 403 -3.44 10.59 1.41
C VAL A 403 -3.54 9.10 1.05
N LEU A 404 -2.56 8.61 0.29
CA LEU A 404 -2.47 7.22 -0.16
C LEU A 404 -1.75 6.37 0.89
N GLU A 405 -0.62 6.85 1.38
CA GLU A 405 0.25 6.14 2.33
C GLU A 405 0.91 7.14 3.29
N HIS A 406 1.04 6.76 4.56
CA HIS A 406 1.75 7.56 5.56
C HIS A 406 2.35 6.69 6.68
N GLY A 407 3.41 7.19 7.30
CA GLY A 407 4.04 6.59 8.49
C GLY A 407 3.63 7.22 9.83
N GLU A 408 2.70 8.17 9.83
CA GLU A 408 2.34 8.97 11.02
C GLU A 408 1.78 8.16 12.21
N ASP A 409 1.96 8.70 13.43
CA ASP A 409 1.50 8.06 14.66
C ASP A 409 -0.05 7.93 14.72
N PRO A 410 -0.60 6.73 15.00
CA PRO A 410 -2.03 6.53 15.15
C PRO A 410 -2.64 7.42 16.25
N GLY A 411 -3.73 8.11 15.94
CA GLY A 411 -4.44 8.98 16.89
C GLY A 411 -3.81 10.35 17.17
N LEU A 412 -2.61 10.65 16.62
CA LEU A 412 -2.02 11.99 16.63
C LEU A 412 -1.79 12.46 15.19
N GLY A 413 -0.66 12.12 14.58
CA GLY A 413 -0.30 12.54 13.22
C GLY A 413 -1.27 12.06 12.14
N GLU A 414 -1.89 10.88 12.35
CA GLU A 414 -2.98 10.36 11.51
C GLU A 414 -4.17 11.33 11.38
N LEU A 415 -4.41 12.20 12.36
CA LEU A 415 -5.52 13.15 12.29
C LEU A 415 -5.35 14.14 11.12
N ALA A 416 -4.10 14.46 10.75
CA ALA A 416 -3.81 15.30 9.60
C ALA A 416 -4.01 14.57 8.26
N THR A 417 -4.18 13.25 8.24
CA THR A 417 -4.41 12.47 7.00
C THR A 417 -5.90 12.19 6.75
N ARG A 418 -6.79 12.64 7.64
CA ARG A 418 -8.23 12.42 7.53
C ARG A 418 -8.88 13.38 6.55
N PRO A 419 -9.99 12.97 5.88
CA PRO A 419 -10.72 13.81 4.94
C PRO A 419 -11.09 15.19 5.51
N ALA A 420 -11.52 15.26 6.78
CA ALA A 420 -11.90 16.51 7.43
C ALA A 420 -10.77 17.56 7.49
N PHE A 421 -9.51 17.12 7.57
CA PHE A 421 -8.37 18.05 7.48
C PHE A 421 -8.05 18.38 6.02
N LEU A 422 -8.04 17.36 5.15
CA LEU A 422 -7.66 17.48 3.74
C LEU A 422 -8.63 18.34 2.92
N GLU A 423 -9.92 18.37 3.27
CA GLU A 423 -10.93 19.22 2.60
C GLU A 423 -10.60 20.72 2.68
N GLN A 424 -9.79 21.16 3.65
CA GLN A 424 -9.35 22.55 3.76
C GLN A 424 -8.45 23.00 2.60
N PHE A 425 -7.82 22.06 1.89
CA PHE A 425 -7.00 22.38 0.71
C PHE A 425 -7.82 22.59 -0.55
N VAL A 426 -9.09 22.15 -0.57
CA VAL A 426 -9.94 22.24 -1.76
C VAL A 426 -10.24 23.70 -2.07
N GLY A 427 -9.98 24.11 -3.32
CA GLY A 427 -10.13 25.49 -3.79
C GLY A 427 -8.91 26.38 -3.57
N LEU A 428 -7.88 25.92 -2.86
CA LEU A 428 -6.60 26.62 -2.80
C LEU A 428 -5.85 26.47 -4.13
N ASP A 429 -5.03 27.45 -4.44
CA ASP A 429 -4.16 27.50 -5.60
C ASP A 429 -2.75 27.96 -5.20
N ARG A 430 -1.85 28.07 -6.17
CA ARG A 430 -0.48 28.56 -5.94
C ARG A 430 -0.41 29.93 -5.25
N SER A 431 -1.37 30.82 -5.48
CA SER A 431 -1.35 32.17 -4.93
C SER A 431 -1.77 32.24 -3.46
N SER A 432 -2.24 31.11 -2.92
CA SER A 432 -2.60 30.96 -1.51
C SER A 432 -1.35 31.03 -0.62
N SER A 433 -1.50 31.49 0.61
CA SER A 433 -0.37 31.71 1.53
C SER A 433 0.22 30.42 2.11
N PHE A 434 -0.53 29.31 2.06
CA PHE A 434 -0.18 28.00 2.65
C PHE A 434 0.33 28.14 4.09
N SER A 435 -0.27 29.02 4.87
CA SER A 435 0.10 29.27 6.26
C SER A 435 -0.91 28.63 7.24
N LEU A 436 -0.38 27.99 8.28
CA LEU A 436 -1.21 27.38 9.33
C LEU A 436 -1.93 28.45 10.13
N GLY A 437 -3.26 28.38 10.17
CA GLY A 437 -4.12 29.34 10.85
C GLY A 437 -4.66 30.47 9.98
N ALA A 438 -4.24 30.58 8.71
CA ALA A 438 -4.89 31.44 7.72
C ALA A 438 -5.68 30.60 6.72
N ASP A 439 -4.99 29.81 5.89
CA ASP A 439 -5.62 29.01 4.83
C ASP A 439 -6.02 27.62 5.32
N VAL A 440 -5.19 27.04 6.19
CA VAL A 440 -5.42 25.68 6.72
C VAL A 440 -5.26 25.70 8.24
N GLN A 441 -6.30 25.27 8.95
CA GLN A 441 -6.26 25.13 10.40
C GLN A 441 -5.48 23.86 10.77
N GLY A 442 -4.37 24.03 11.49
CA GLY A 442 -3.54 22.93 11.97
C GLY A 442 -4.26 22.05 12.99
N VAL A 443 -3.92 20.76 13.03
CA VAL A 443 -4.49 19.82 13.99
C VAL A 443 -3.73 19.91 15.33
N THR A 444 -4.47 20.14 16.42
CA THR A 444 -3.93 20.15 17.78
C THR A 444 -3.25 18.83 18.11
N GLY A 445 -1.98 18.87 18.54
CA GLY A 445 -1.19 17.68 18.85
C GLY A 445 -0.53 17.00 17.64
N ALA A 446 -0.82 17.46 16.42
CA ALA A 446 -0.24 16.94 15.17
C ALA A 446 0.30 18.08 14.29
N THR A 447 0.92 19.08 14.90
CA THR A 447 1.42 20.29 14.22
C THR A 447 2.51 19.99 13.20
N ILE A 448 3.40 19.02 13.47
CA ILE A 448 4.46 18.63 12.54
C ILE A 448 3.87 18.03 11.27
N SER A 449 2.97 17.06 11.42
CA SER A 449 2.27 16.38 10.32
C SER A 449 1.40 17.36 9.52
N SER A 450 0.69 18.25 10.21
CA SER A 450 -0.13 19.31 9.58
C SER A 450 0.74 20.23 8.73
N ARG A 451 1.88 20.68 9.27
CA ARG A 451 2.82 21.55 8.55
C ARG A 451 3.47 20.83 7.38
N ALA A 452 3.83 19.56 7.55
CA ALA A 452 4.40 18.74 6.50
C ALA A 452 3.46 18.64 5.30
N LEU A 453 2.17 18.36 5.52
CA LEU A 453 1.18 18.32 4.44
C LEU A 453 1.02 19.68 3.76
N VAL A 454 0.90 20.76 4.53
CA VAL A 454 0.76 22.11 3.96
C VAL A 454 1.94 22.49 3.05
N THR A 455 3.17 22.33 3.55
CA THR A 455 4.37 22.57 2.74
C THR A 455 4.53 21.58 1.59
N GLY A 456 4.07 20.34 1.76
CA GLY A 456 4.06 19.34 0.70
C GLY A 456 3.16 19.71 -0.47
N VAL A 457 1.94 20.17 -0.18
CA VAL A 457 0.98 20.62 -1.19
C VAL A 457 1.49 21.86 -1.93
N GLU A 458 2.00 22.86 -1.22
CA GLU A 458 2.61 24.06 -1.80
C GLU A 458 3.76 23.72 -2.78
N ARG A 459 4.65 22.81 -2.35
CA ARG A 459 5.76 22.33 -3.19
C ARG A 459 5.27 21.57 -4.40
N ALA A 460 4.25 20.74 -4.25
CA ALA A 460 3.65 19.95 -5.32
C ALA A 460 3.06 20.85 -6.42
N LEU A 461 2.33 21.90 -6.04
CA LEU A 461 1.81 22.92 -6.98
C LEU A 461 2.95 23.66 -7.67
N THR A 462 3.98 24.07 -6.92
CA THR A 462 5.14 24.76 -7.48
C THR A 462 5.90 23.90 -8.50
N GLN A 463 6.00 22.59 -8.25
CA GLN A 463 6.62 21.63 -9.17
C GLN A 463 5.80 21.43 -10.44
N PHE A 464 4.47 21.31 -10.30
CA PHE A 464 3.55 21.23 -11.45
C PHE A 464 3.72 22.44 -12.37
N ASP A 465 3.72 23.65 -11.82
CA ASP A 465 3.92 24.87 -12.60
C ASP A 465 5.27 24.90 -13.30
N ARG A 466 6.35 24.53 -12.60
CA ARG A 466 7.68 24.50 -13.22
C ARG A 466 7.77 23.50 -14.37
N ALA A 467 7.04 22.39 -14.27
CA ALA A 467 7.04 21.34 -15.29
C ALA A 467 6.28 21.77 -16.56
N PHE A 468 5.13 22.43 -16.41
CA PHE A 468 4.24 22.72 -17.55
C PHE A 468 4.15 24.19 -17.95
N PHE A 469 4.50 25.12 -17.05
CA PHE A 469 4.50 26.57 -17.25
C PHE A 469 5.85 27.18 -16.85
N PRO A 470 6.96 26.77 -17.49
CA PRO A 470 8.26 27.37 -17.22
C PRO A 470 8.21 28.87 -17.52
N GLN A 471 8.39 29.70 -16.49
CA GLN A 471 8.53 31.15 -16.70
C GLN A 471 9.81 31.42 -17.48
N GLU A 472 9.76 32.36 -18.44
CA GLU A 472 10.96 32.96 -19.00
C GLU A 472 11.84 33.47 -17.85
N GLU A 473 13.12 33.09 -17.85
CA GLU A 473 14.08 33.57 -16.86
C GLU A 473 13.97 35.10 -16.75
N ALA A 474 13.63 35.60 -15.55
CA ALA A 474 13.56 37.03 -15.26
C ALA A 474 14.97 37.65 -15.37
N GLY A 475 15.37 38.01 -16.59
CA GLY A 475 16.48 38.90 -16.86
C GLY A 475 15.94 40.32 -17.03
N ALA A 476 15.82 41.09 -15.95
CA ALA A 476 15.40 42.50 -16.07
C ALA A 476 15.75 43.41 -14.87
N TYR A 477 16.65 43.04 -13.96
CA TYR A 477 17.11 44.01 -12.97
C TYR A 477 18.10 44.98 -13.63
N ALA A 478 17.87 46.28 -13.47
CA ALA A 478 18.87 47.25 -13.85
C ALA A 478 20.12 47.09 -12.98
N ASP A 479 21.30 47.15 -13.59
CA ASP A 479 22.56 47.08 -12.86
C ASP A 479 22.69 48.29 -11.94
N GLY A 480 23.05 48.05 -10.68
CA GLY A 480 23.10 49.09 -9.65
C GLY A 480 23.14 48.54 -8.24
N THR A 481 23.33 49.44 -7.27
CA THR A 481 23.27 49.12 -5.84
C THR A 481 21.98 49.72 -5.28
N TYR A 482 21.15 48.87 -4.67
CA TYR A 482 19.83 49.23 -4.15
C TYR A 482 19.77 48.96 -2.65
N ALA A 483 19.36 49.97 -1.87
CA ALA A 483 19.29 49.87 -0.41
C ALA A 483 17.84 49.72 0.05
N ALA A 484 17.63 48.93 1.09
CA ALA A 484 16.33 48.74 1.72
C ALA A 484 16.46 48.75 3.25
N GLN A 485 15.42 49.28 3.90
CA GLN A 485 15.29 49.30 5.35
C GLN A 485 13.94 48.69 5.73
N VAL A 486 13.96 47.64 6.54
CA VAL A 486 12.76 46.94 7.01
C VAL A 486 12.81 46.71 8.51
N ASP A 487 11.65 46.49 9.12
CA ASP A 487 11.58 46.06 10.52
C ASP A 487 11.96 44.58 10.64
N SER A 488 12.84 44.29 11.60
CA SER A 488 13.26 42.95 12.01
C SER A 488 13.02 42.76 13.51
N PHE A 489 13.34 41.56 14.02
CA PHE A 489 13.01 41.17 15.40
C PHE A 489 13.56 42.12 16.47
N GLY A 490 14.81 42.60 16.34
CA GLY A 490 15.44 43.50 17.31
C GLY A 490 15.44 44.97 16.92
N GLY A 491 14.71 45.34 15.86
CA GLY A 491 14.65 46.71 15.35
C GLY A 491 14.88 46.78 13.84
N LYS A 492 15.33 47.93 13.34
CA LYS A 492 15.50 48.14 11.90
C LYS A 492 16.68 47.35 11.35
N LEU A 493 16.45 46.69 10.22
CA LEU A 493 17.43 46.00 9.39
C LEU A 493 17.70 46.85 8.15
N GLU A 494 18.96 47.21 7.93
CA GLU A 494 19.43 47.91 6.72
C GLU A 494 20.32 46.98 5.92
N LEU A 495 20.04 46.84 4.63
CA LEU A 495 20.86 46.07 3.71
C LEU A 495 20.92 46.72 2.32
N GLU A 496 21.96 46.37 1.56
CA GLU A 496 22.12 46.73 0.16
C GLU A 496 22.22 45.48 -0.71
N VAL A 497 21.66 45.57 -1.92
CA VAL A 497 21.70 44.54 -2.94
C VAL A 497 22.44 45.10 -4.15
N VAL A 498 23.49 44.40 -4.57
CA VAL A 498 24.28 44.76 -5.76
C VAL A 498 23.80 43.89 -6.92
N VAL A 499 23.39 44.53 -8.02
CA VAL A 499 22.99 43.88 -9.26
C VAL A 499 24.05 44.16 -10.33
N GLU A 500 24.61 43.11 -10.92
CA GLU A 500 25.55 43.18 -12.05
C GLU A 500 25.14 42.20 -13.15
N GLY A 501 25.12 42.65 -14.41
CA GLY A 501 24.72 41.83 -15.55
C GLY A 501 23.27 41.32 -15.46
N GLY A 502 22.38 42.07 -14.82
CA GLY A 502 20.98 41.71 -14.58
C GLY A 502 20.77 40.63 -13.53
N ARG A 503 21.78 40.36 -12.68
CA ARG A 503 21.74 39.34 -11.62
C ARG A 503 22.18 39.89 -10.27
N ILE A 504 21.68 39.30 -9.20
CA ILE A 504 22.08 39.61 -7.81
C ILE A 504 23.52 39.15 -7.62
N ALA A 505 24.46 40.09 -7.60
CA ALA A 505 25.88 39.84 -7.40
C ALA A 505 26.23 39.71 -5.91
N ALA A 506 25.59 40.51 -5.05
CA ALA A 506 25.81 40.49 -3.60
C ALA A 506 24.61 41.02 -2.82
N VAL A 507 24.45 40.54 -1.59
CA VAL A 507 23.52 41.07 -0.58
C VAL A 507 24.33 41.35 0.68
N ASN A 508 24.49 42.63 1.04
CA ASN A 508 25.29 43.06 2.17
C ASN A 508 24.37 43.63 3.26
N VAL A 509 24.44 43.06 4.46
CA VAL A 509 23.74 43.61 5.63
C VAL A 509 24.58 44.71 6.24
N LEU A 510 24.05 45.93 6.28
CA LEU A 510 24.75 47.12 6.75
C LEU A 510 24.58 47.31 8.26
N GLN A 511 23.34 47.16 8.75
CA GLN A 511 23.02 47.36 10.16
C GLN A 511 21.85 46.46 10.59
N HIS A 512 21.95 45.88 11.79
CA HIS A 512 20.85 45.18 12.45
C HIS A 512 20.98 45.28 13.97
N SER A 513 19.85 45.13 14.66
CA SER A 513 19.77 45.12 16.13
C SER A 513 19.18 43.81 16.68
N ASP A 514 19.06 42.79 15.83
CA ASP A 514 18.51 41.48 16.21
C ASP A 514 19.35 40.75 17.26
N THR A 515 18.69 39.86 18.01
CA THR A 515 19.26 39.12 19.12
C THR A 515 20.55 38.38 18.70
N PRO A 516 21.72 38.75 19.29
CA PRO A 516 22.98 38.07 19.00
C PRO A 516 22.94 36.58 19.35
N GLY A 517 23.54 35.73 18.51
CA GLY A 517 23.60 34.27 18.73
C GLY A 517 22.38 33.50 18.22
N ILE A 518 21.20 34.13 18.14
CA ILE A 518 19.98 33.53 17.58
C ILE A 518 19.82 33.89 16.10
N SER A 519 20.10 35.14 15.73
CA SER A 519 19.93 35.66 14.38
C SER A 519 21.13 35.40 13.45
N ASP A 520 22.30 35.05 14.00
CA ASP A 520 23.55 34.80 13.27
C ASP A 520 23.39 33.81 12.08
N PRO A 521 22.64 32.69 12.20
CA PRO A 521 22.43 31.79 11.07
C PRO A 521 21.71 32.43 9.89
N ALA A 522 20.80 33.39 10.14
CA ALA A 522 20.08 34.11 9.08
C ALA A 522 21.05 35.01 8.30
N TYR A 523 21.84 35.82 9.01
CA TYR A 523 22.80 36.75 8.38
C TYR A 523 23.96 36.04 7.68
N ALA A 524 24.33 34.84 8.13
CA ALA A 524 25.39 34.07 7.48
C ALA A 524 24.92 33.31 6.22
N ARG A 525 23.69 32.75 6.22
CA ARG A 525 23.24 31.82 5.18
C ARG A 525 22.27 32.42 4.17
N VAL A 526 21.33 33.25 4.61
CA VAL A 526 20.25 33.74 3.75
C VAL A 526 20.78 34.65 2.63
N PRO A 527 21.69 35.62 2.87
CA PRO A 527 22.28 36.41 1.79
C PRO A 527 23.00 35.57 0.74
N GLN A 528 23.72 34.52 1.16
CA GLN A 528 24.42 33.61 0.25
C GLN A 528 23.47 32.77 -0.58
N ALA A 529 22.39 32.28 0.04
CA ALA A 529 21.35 31.51 -0.65
C ALA A 529 20.63 32.36 -1.70
N ILE A 530 20.35 33.64 -1.40
CA ILE A 530 19.71 34.58 -2.33
C ILE A 530 20.58 34.83 -3.56
N VAL A 531 21.88 35.07 -3.36
CA VAL A 531 22.84 35.26 -4.47
C VAL A 531 22.94 33.97 -5.30
N ALA A 532 23.01 32.80 -4.66
CA ALA A 532 23.10 31.52 -5.35
C ALA A 532 21.82 31.17 -6.14
N ALA A 533 20.65 31.52 -5.61
CA ALA A 533 19.35 31.29 -6.24
C ALA A 533 18.96 32.39 -7.25
N ASN A 534 19.67 33.52 -7.25
CA ASN A 534 19.30 34.74 -7.96
C ASN A 534 17.83 35.14 -7.71
N SER A 535 17.34 34.95 -6.48
CA SER A 535 15.96 35.19 -6.07
C SER A 535 15.89 35.49 -4.58
N ALA A 536 14.98 36.38 -4.18
CA ALA A 536 14.72 36.68 -2.78
C ALA A 536 13.98 35.55 -2.04
N GLN A 537 13.33 34.64 -2.77
CA GLN A 537 12.56 33.53 -2.21
C GLN A 537 13.46 32.32 -1.93
N VAL A 538 14.02 32.25 -0.72
CA VAL A 538 14.90 31.17 -0.27
C VAL A 538 14.46 30.59 1.07
N ASP A 539 15.00 29.43 1.45
CA ASP A 539 14.68 28.82 2.74
C ASP A 539 15.20 29.67 3.92
N ALA A 540 14.35 29.89 4.91
CA ALA A 540 14.72 30.56 6.15
C ALA A 540 15.74 29.74 6.97
N ALA A 541 16.66 30.41 7.65
CA ALA A 541 17.59 29.74 8.55
C ALA A 541 16.87 29.20 9.79
N SER A 542 17.07 27.91 10.08
CA SER A 542 16.50 27.24 11.25
C SER A 542 16.86 27.97 12.55
N GLY A 543 15.84 28.34 13.34
CA GLY A 543 16.00 29.09 14.60
C GLY A 543 16.04 30.61 14.44
N ALA A 544 16.05 31.14 13.21
CA ALA A 544 16.16 32.56 12.91
C ALA A 544 15.12 33.02 11.87
N THR A 545 13.89 32.52 11.98
CA THR A 545 12.84 32.70 10.95
C THR A 545 12.48 34.17 10.72
N VAL A 546 12.30 34.95 11.79
CA VAL A 546 11.89 36.37 11.70
C VAL A 546 12.98 37.19 11.01
N SER A 547 14.23 37.04 11.44
CA SER A 547 15.39 37.70 10.82
C SER A 547 15.57 37.26 9.36
N SER A 548 15.34 35.98 9.06
CA SER A 548 15.42 35.46 7.68
C SER A 548 14.36 36.09 6.77
N GLN A 549 13.12 36.19 7.25
CA GLN A 549 12.03 36.84 6.52
C GLN A 549 12.27 38.34 6.32
N ALA A 550 12.82 39.02 7.33
CA ALA A 550 13.21 40.42 7.21
C ALA A 550 14.26 40.62 6.10
N ILE A 551 15.29 39.77 6.03
CA ILE A 551 16.29 39.81 4.94
C ILE A 551 15.62 39.61 3.58
N MET A 552 14.77 38.59 3.43
CA MET A 552 14.07 38.32 2.17
C MET A 552 13.21 39.50 1.73
N LYS A 553 12.44 40.07 2.65
CA LYS A 553 11.58 41.24 2.39
C LYS A 553 12.38 42.49 2.00
N ALA A 554 13.50 42.75 2.67
CA ALA A 554 14.37 43.88 2.30
C ALA A 554 15.02 43.68 0.93
N VAL A 555 15.41 42.45 0.58
CA VAL A 555 15.91 42.16 -0.77
C VAL A 555 14.80 42.35 -1.81
N GLU A 556 13.58 41.91 -1.54
CA GLU A 556 12.43 42.17 -2.45
C GLU A 556 12.20 43.67 -2.66
N GLN A 557 12.25 44.48 -1.59
CA GLN A 557 12.13 45.93 -1.70
C GLN A 557 13.27 46.57 -2.51
N ALA A 558 14.50 46.08 -2.35
CA ALA A 558 15.64 46.54 -3.13
C ALA A 558 15.52 46.13 -4.61
N LEU A 559 15.05 44.92 -4.89
CA LEU A 559 14.83 44.42 -6.26
C LEU A 559 13.65 45.10 -6.96
N ALA A 560 12.62 45.52 -6.23
CA ALA A 560 11.53 46.33 -6.77
C ALA A 560 12.04 47.71 -7.27
N GLN A 561 12.98 48.31 -6.56
CA GLN A 561 13.67 49.53 -7.03
C GLN A 561 14.50 49.26 -8.30
N ALA A 562 15.10 48.07 -8.42
CA ALA A 562 15.85 47.65 -9.59
C ALA A 562 14.98 47.31 -10.81
N ALA A 563 13.72 46.94 -10.60
CA ALA A 563 12.74 46.61 -11.64
C ALA A 563 11.98 47.84 -12.19
N GLY A 564 12.18 49.04 -11.63
CA GLY A 564 11.60 50.29 -12.13
C GLY A 564 10.15 50.56 -11.69
N GLU A 565 9.67 49.93 -10.63
CA GLU A 565 8.34 50.23 -10.06
C GLU A 565 8.38 51.53 -9.22
N PRO A 566 7.35 52.40 -9.29
CA PRO A 566 7.29 53.57 -8.43
C PRO A 566 7.18 53.15 -6.97
N ALA A 567 7.97 53.78 -6.10
CA ALA A 567 7.96 53.56 -4.66
C ALA A 567 6.53 53.61 -4.11
N ALA A 568 6.06 52.49 -3.57
CA ALA A 568 4.83 52.44 -2.81
C ALA A 568 4.91 53.45 -1.66
N GLU A 569 3.92 54.34 -1.59
CA GLU A 569 3.77 55.35 -0.55
C GLU A 569 3.86 54.71 0.84
N ALA A 570 4.54 55.42 1.75
CA ALA A 570 4.67 55.05 3.16
C ALA A 570 3.28 54.72 3.76
N PRO A 571 3.15 53.72 4.65
CA PRO A 571 1.88 53.42 5.28
C PRO A 571 1.41 54.63 6.08
N ALA A 572 0.21 55.10 5.79
CA ALA A 572 -0.50 56.08 6.60
C ALA A 572 -0.64 55.55 8.04
N GLU A 573 -0.28 56.38 9.01
CA GLU A 573 -0.54 56.13 10.43
C GLU A 573 -2.01 55.78 10.63
N ALA A 574 -2.28 54.61 11.19
CA ALA A 574 -3.61 54.22 11.61
C ALA A 574 -4.11 55.23 12.66
N ALA A 575 -5.25 55.87 12.39
CA ALA A 575 -5.93 56.72 13.34
C ALA A 575 -6.31 55.90 14.58
N GLY A 576 -5.57 56.10 15.68
CA GLY A 576 -5.85 55.45 16.96
C GLY A 576 -7.22 55.86 17.48
N GLU A 577 -8.05 54.88 17.83
CA GLU A 577 -9.28 55.10 18.59
C GLU A 577 -8.92 55.74 19.93
N THR A 578 -9.48 56.91 20.23
CA THR A 578 -9.30 57.57 21.53
C THR A 578 -10.24 56.94 22.57
N TYR A 579 -9.67 56.28 23.57
CA TYR A 579 -10.42 55.71 24.70
C TYR A 579 -10.75 56.77 25.75
N PRO A 580 -11.92 56.75 26.42
CA PRO A 580 -12.19 57.69 27.50
C PRO A 580 -11.22 57.47 28.68
N ASP A 581 -10.87 58.56 29.35
CA ASP A 581 -9.95 58.51 30.49
C ASP A 581 -10.56 57.68 31.64
N GLY A 582 -9.77 56.77 32.19
CA GLY A 582 -10.22 55.84 33.22
C GLY A 582 -9.29 54.64 33.41
N THR A 583 -9.57 53.88 34.47
CA THR A 583 -8.86 52.62 34.77
C THR A 583 -9.69 51.43 34.30
N TYR A 584 -9.08 50.59 33.47
CA TYR A 584 -9.67 49.40 32.89
C TYR A 584 -8.99 48.15 33.42
N TYR A 585 -9.73 47.04 33.54
CA TYR A 585 -9.19 45.76 33.98
C TYR A 585 -9.41 44.70 32.90
N GLY A 586 -8.37 43.93 32.62
CA GLY A 586 -8.39 42.85 31.64
C GLY A 586 -7.87 41.55 32.22
N GLN A 587 -8.45 40.43 31.78
CA GLN A 587 -7.98 39.08 32.10
C GLN A 587 -7.69 38.33 30.80
N ALA A 588 -6.58 37.59 30.77
CA ALA A 588 -6.17 36.77 29.63
C ALA A 588 -5.56 35.44 30.10
N ASP A 589 -5.59 34.42 29.25
CA ASP A 589 -4.90 33.16 29.50
C ASP A 589 -3.42 33.26 29.11
N SER A 590 -2.53 32.92 30.05
CA SER A 590 -1.07 32.83 29.87
C SER A 590 -0.59 31.39 30.08
N PHE A 591 0.68 31.12 29.77
CA PHE A 591 1.23 29.75 29.73
C PHE A 591 1.09 28.99 31.08
N GLY A 592 1.23 29.70 32.20
CA GLY A 592 1.16 29.19 33.56
C GLY A 592 -0.19 29.42 34.27
N GLY A 593 -1.16 30.07 33.63
CA GLY A 593 -2.48 30.34 34.22
C GLY A 593 -3.07 31.68 33.79
N GLN A 594 -4.01 32.24 34.57
CA GLN A 594 -4.60 33.54 34.25
C GLN A 594 -3.64 34.70 34.53
N LEU A 595 -3.62 35.66 33.61
CA LEU A 595 -2.97 36.95 33.69
C LEU A 595 -4.02 38.03 33.91
N GLU A 596 -3.87 38.82 34.96
CA GLU A 596 -4.74 39.97 35.25
C GLU A 596 -3.96 41.27 35.10
N LEU A 597 -4.52 42.22 34.35
CA LEU A 597 -3.92 43.51 34.05
C LEU A 597 -4.86 44.67 34.42
N GLU A 598 -4.25 45.77 34.86
CA GLU A 598 -4.87 47.08 35.00
C GLU A 598 -4.28 48.02 33.94
N VAL A 599 -5.11 48.73 33.18
CA VAL A 599 -4.70 49.68 32.15
C VAL A 599 -5.28 51.05 32.51
N VAL A 600 -4.42 52.05 32.71
CA VAL A 600 -4.81 53.43 32.98
C VAL A 600 -4.75 54.22 31.68
N VAL A 601 -5.84 54.88 31.31
CA VAL A 601 -5.94 55.75 30.13
C VAL A 601 -6.06 57.19 30.59
N GLU A 602 -5.17 58.07 30.11
CA GLU A 602 -5.21 59.52 30.31
C GLU A 602 -5.01 60.26 28.99
N GLY A 603 -5.82 61.30 28.73
CA GLY A 603 -5.74 62.08 27.49
C GLY A 603 -6.04 61.28 26.23
N GLY A 604 -6.86 60.22 26.32
CA GLY A 604 -7.18 59.35 25.18
C GLY A 604 -6.10 58.34 24.80
N ARG A 605 -5.05 58.17 25.62
CA ARG A 605 -3.94 57.23 25.40
C ARG A 605 -3.67 56.41 26.65
N ILE A 606 -3.10 55.22 26.46
CA ILE A 606 -2.67 54.37 27.58
C ILE A 606 -1.50 55.08 28.29
N ALA A 607 -1.70 55.42 29.55
CA ALA A 607 -0.73 56.08 30.41
C ALA A 607 0.10 55.08 31.22
N ALA A 608 -0.50 53.95 31.61
CA ALA A 608 0.19 52.87 32.31
C ALA A 608 -0.51 51.52 32.11
N VAL A 609 0.26 50.43 32.16
CA VAL A 609 -0.25 49.06 32.25
C VAL A 609 0.41 48.41 33.47
N ASN A 610 -0.38 47.88 34.40
CA ASN A 610 0.11 47.22 35.60
C ASN A 610 -0.32 45.75 35.59
N VAL A 611 0.63 44.85 35.86
CA VAL A 611 0.33 43.42 36.02
C VAL A 611 -0.10 43.17 37.47
N LEU A 612 -1.35 42.74 37.67
CA LEU A 612 -1.90 42.48 39.00
C LEU A 612 -1.62 41.06 39.48
N GLN A 613 -1.73 40.08 38.59
CA GLN A 613 -1.50 38.67 38.91
C GLN A 613 -1.02 37.90 37.68
N HIS A 614 -0.01 37.04 37.85
CA HIS A 614 0.44 36.06 36.86
C HIS A 614 0.87 34.77 37.55
N SER A 615 0.78 33.63 36.85
CA SER A 615 1.21 32.31 37.33
C SER A 615 2.31 31.67 36.46
N ASP A 616 2.96 32.47 35.62
CA ASP A 616 4.03 32.03 34.72
C ASP A 616 5.32 31.64 35.46
N THR A 617 6.19 30.89 34.77
CA THR A 617 7.39 30.29 35.36
C THR A 617 8.39 31.37 35.79
N PRO A 618 8.77 31.43 37.09
CA PRO A 618 9.68 32.45 37.59
C PRO A 618 11.03 32.46 36.86
N GLY A 619 11.55 33.64 36.51
CA GLY A 619 12.84 33.85 35.86
C GLY A 619 12.83 33.82 34.33
N ILE A 620 11.75 33.39 33.67
CA ILE A 620 11.63 33.36 32.21
C ILE A 620 10.67 34.44 31.69
N SER A 621 9.51 34.59 32.34
CA SER A 621 8.48 35.56 31.95
C SER A 621 8.69 36.96 32.53
N ASP A 622 9.57 37.10 33.52
CA ASP A 622 9.72 38.31 34.34
C ASP A 622 10.08 39.54 33.48
N LEU A 623 10.93 39.36 32.46
CA LEU A 623 11.31 40.43 31.53
C LEU A 623 10.12 40.95 30.72
N ALA A 624 9.16 40.10 30.35
CA ALA A 624 8.00 40.53 29.59
C ALA A 624 7.07 41.41 30.45
N TYR A 625 6.88 41.05 31.72
CA TYR A 625 6.04 41.82 32.64
C TYR A 625 6.69 43.12 33.12
N GLU A 626 8.02 43.22 33.11
CA GLU A 626 8.73 44.44 33.50
C GLU A 626 8.92 45.41 32.33
N GLN A 627 9.17 44.91 31.11
CA GLN A 627 9.57 45.76 29.98
C GLN A 627 8.42 46.12 29.04
N VAL A 628 7.48 45.21 28.79
CA VAL A 628 6.37 45.47 27.85
C VAL A 628 5.44 46.59 28.32
N PRO A 629 5.13 46.73 29.63
CA PRO A 629 4.31 47.86 30.09
C PRO A 629 4.99 49.24 29.98
N GLN A 630 6.29 49.28 29.74
CA GLN A 630 7.08 50.52 29.64
C GLN A 630 7.41 50.93 28.19
N ALA A 631 7.14 50.04 27.22
CA ALA A 631 7.34 50.26 25.79
C ALA A 631 6.07 50.82 25.15
#